data_AF-A0A3S1A361-F1
#
_entry.id   AF-A0A3S1A361-F1
#
_cell.length_a   1.000
_cell.length_b   1.000
_cell.length_c   1.000
_cell.angle_alpha   90.00
_cell.angle_beta   90.00
_cell.angle_gamma   90.00
#
_symmetry.space_group_name_H-M   'P 1'
#
loop_
_entity.id
_entity.type
_entity.pdbx_description
1 polymer ?
#
loop_
_entity_poly.entity_id
_entity_poly.type
_entity_poly.pdbx_seq_one_letter_code
_entity_poly.pdbx_strand_id
1 'polypeptide(L)'
;MNKSLQGKCTVASPLSRQFKSPLSRNHNAGTHKLTDTQLKERLTSTQNRIQEVEKEIGELKACGYLETELQTHIDKLHEYNEIKDVGQMVLGRIAVIEGVQTKDLYKRYGLDIKD
;
A
#
# COMPACT_ATOMS: atom_id res chain seq x y z
N MET A 1 -11.25 83.30 3.84
CA MET A 1 -9.90 82.74 3.62
C MET A 1 -9.59 81.75 4.74
N ASN A 2 -9.48 80.48 4.33
CA ASN A 2 -8.76 79.34 4.93
C ASN A 2 -9.00 78.99 6.42
N LYS A 3 -9.88 78.01 6.63
CA LYS A 3 -9.95 77.14 7.82
C LYS A 3 -8.85 76.08 7.72
N SER A 4 -7.99 75.95 8.74
CA SER A 4 -7.03 74.84 8.86
C SER A 4 -7.61 73.77 9.79
N LEU A 5 -8.15 72.70 9.23
CA LEU A 5 -8.52 71.49 9.97
C LEU A 5 -7.25 70.71 10.32
N GLN A 6 -6.96 70.54 11.61
CA GLN A 6 -6.01 69.54 12.08
C GLN A 6 -6.69 68.16 12.02
N GLY A 7 -6.48 67.42 10.93
CA GLY A 7 -6.77 66.00 10.86
C GLY A 7 -5.62 65.20 11.49
N LYS A 8 -5.80 64.71 12.72
CA LYS A 8 -4.91 63.70 13.30
C LYS A 8 -5.21 62.37 12.62
N CYS A 9 -4.52 62.07 11.52
CA CYS A 9 -4.56 60.76 10.89
C CYS A 9 -3.62 59.82 11.67
N THR A 10 -4.18 59.03 12.59
CA THR A 10 -3.46 57.93 13.24
C THR A 10 -3.29 56.82 12.22
N VAL A 11 -2.17 56.81 11.50
CA VAL A 11 -1.82 55.74 10.57
C VAL A 11 -1.44 54.52 11.40
N ALA A 12 -2.41 53.62 11.63
CA ALA A 12 -2.14 52.36 12.31
C ALA A 12 -1.22 51.50 11.43
N SER A 13 -0.01 51.21 11.93
CA SER A 13 0.94 50.33 11.26
C SER A 13 0.31 48.94 11.02
N PRO A 14 0.43 48.33 9.82
CA PRO A 14 -0.22 47.06 9.50
C PRO A 14 0.38 45.85 10.24
N LEU A 15 1.47 46.03 10.99
CA LEU A 15 2.28 44.95 11.55
C LEU A 15 1.92 44.53 12.99
N SER A 16 0.83 45.03 13.58
CA SER A 16 0.39 44.60 14.91
C SER A 16 -0.55 43.39 14.90
N ARG A 17 -0.93 42.87 13.73
CA ARG A 17 -1.73 41.64 13.65
C ARG A 17 -0.81 40.45 13.89
N GLN A 18 -0.75 40.02 15.15
CA GLN A 18 -0.18 38.73 15.53
C GLN A 18 -0.73 37.64 14.57
N PHE A 19 0.18 36.89 13.98
CA PHE A 19 -0.13 35.74 13.14
C PHE A 19 -1.01 34.76 13.95
N LYS A 20 -2.29 34.67 13.59
CA LYS A 20 -3.23 33.72 14.21
C LYS A 20 -2.95 32.35 13.61
N SER A 21 -2.04 31.63 14.25
CA SER A 21 -1.81 30.22 13.93
C SER A 21 -3.14 29.46 14.05
N PRO A 22 -3.47 28.55 13.11
CA PRO A 22 -4.60 27.62 13.25
C PRO A 22 -4.47 26.76 14.52
N LEU A 23 -3.25 26.66 15.05
CA LEU A 23 -2.94 26.08 16.36
C LEU A 23 -2.95 27.17 17.44
N SER A 24 -4.04 27.93 17.54
CA SER A 24 -4.25 28.82 18.69
C SER A 24 -4.26 27.95 19.95
N ARG A 25 -3.14 28.00 20.66
CA ARG A 25 -2.87 27.24 21.87
C ARG A 25 -3.90 27.62 22.94
N ASN A 26 -4.97 26.84 23.00
CA ASN A 26 -5.88 26.85 24.13
C ASN A 26 -5.09 26.33 25.34
N HIS A 27 -4.72 27.22 26.26
CA HIS A 27 -4.09 26.84 27.54
C HIS A 27 -5.02 26.03 28.46
N ASN A 28 -6.28 25.83 28.06
CA ASN A 28 -7.25 24.94 28.71
C ASN A 28 -7.63 23.73 27.84
N ALA A 29 -6.86 23.39 26.80
CA ALA A 29 -6.90 22.04 26.27
C ALA A 29 -6.21 21.16 27.31
N GLY A 30 -6.99 20.72 28.31
CA GLY A 30 -6.54 19.82 29.36
C GLY A 30 -5.72 18.72 28.70
N THR A 31 -4.43 18.71 28.95
CA THR A 31 -3.65 17.50 28.79
C THR A 31 -4.31 16.52 29.74
N HIS A 32 -5.26 15.73 29.26
CA HIS A 32 -5.80 14.61 29.98
C HIS A 32 -4.64 13.62 30.08
N LYS A 33 -3.70 13.90 31.00
CA LYS A 33 -2.66 12.97 31.39
C LYS A 33 -3.43 11.78 31.92
N LEU A 34 -3.52 10.75 31.07
CA LEU A 34 -4.09 9.47 31.44
C LEU A 34 -3.48 9.09 32.79
N THR A 35 -4.33 8.66 33.72
CA THR A 35 -3.82 8.22 35.01
C THR A 35 -2.87 7.05 34.80
N ASP A 36 -1.92 6.87 35.70
CA ASP A 36 -0.98 5.74 35.65
C ASP A 36 -1.71 4.39 35.50
N THR A 37 -2.90 4.29 36.10
CA THR A 37 -3.83 3.17 35.95
C THR A 37 -4.36 3.01 34.51
N GLN A 38 -4.85 4.08 33.89
CA GLN A 38 -5.34 4.07 32.50
C GLN A 38 -4.22 3.76 31.50
N LEU A 39 -2.98 4.18 31.79
CA LEU A 39 -1.80 3.84 31.01
C LEU A 39 -1.47 2.35 31.11
N LYS A 40 -1.47 1.80 32.32
CA LYS A 40 -1.27 0.36 32.56
C LYS A 40 -2.35 -0.49 31.89
N GLU A 41 -3.61 -0.09 31.97
CA GLU A 41 -4.72 -0.77 31.29
C GLU A 41 -4.58 -0.76 29.76
N ARG A 42 -4.14 0.37 29.18
CA ARG A 42 -3.87 0.43 27.73
C ARG A 42 -2.70 -0.45 27.34
N LEU A 43 -1.65 -0.50 28.17
CA LEU A 43 -0.49 -1.34 27.91
C LEU A 43 -0.87 -2.81 27.95
N THR A 44 -1.61 -3.25 28.97
CA THR A 44 -2.09 -4.64 29.06
C THR A 44 -3.05 -4.99 27.93
N SER A 45 -3.99 -4.10 27.58
CA SER A 45 -4.89 -4.29 26.44
C SER A 45 -4.13 -4.43 25.12
N THR A 46 -3.11 -3.59 24.89
CA THR A 46 -2.27 -3.66 23.69
C THR A 46 -1.46 -4.95 23.66
N GLN A 47 -0.89 -5.36 24.80
CA GLN A 47 -0.14 -6.61 24.92
C GLN A 47 -1.01 -7.84 24.63
N ASN A 48 -2.23 -7.86 25.16
CA ASN A 48 -3.19 -8.94 24.91
C ASN A 48 -3.56 -9.03 23.42
N ARG A 49 -3.77 -7.88 22.76
CA ARG A 49 -4.08 -7.83 21.34
C ARG A 49 -2.92 -8.28 20.46
N ILE A 50 -1.68 -8.00 20.86
CA ILE A 50 -0.49 -8.54 20.19
C ILE A 50 -0.47 -10.08 20.32
N GLN A 51 -0.68 -10.62 21.51
CA GLN A 51 -0.69 -12.08 21.73
C GLN A 51 -1.80 -12.78 20.93
N GLU A 52 -2.98 -12.19 20.87
CA GLU A 52 -4.10 -12.72 20.09
C GLU A 52 -3.77 -12.77 18.59
N VAL A 53 -3.24 -11.67 18.06
CA VAL A 53 -2.83 -11.60 16.64
C VAL A 53 -1.65 -12.53 16.34
N GLU A 54 -0.67 -12.67 17.23
CA GLU A 54 0.43 -13.63 17.07
C GLU A 54 -0.06 -15.08 17.05
N LYS A 55 -1.08 -15.40 17.87
CA LYS A 55 -1.73 -16.72 17.87
C LYS A 55 -2.44 -16.98 16.53
N GLU A 56 -3.21 -16.03 16.03
CA GLU A 56 -3.88 -16.13 14.72
C GLU A 56 -2.85 -16.31 13.59
N ILE A 57 -1.75 -15.54 13.60
CA ILE A 57 -0.67 -15.70 12.63
C ILE A 57 -0.05 -17.11 12.72
N GLY A 58 0.14 -17.64 13.92
CA GLY A 58 0.64 -19.00 14.13
C GLY A 58 -0.28 -20.08 13.58
N GLU A 59 -1.59 -19.95 13.81
CA GLU A 59 -2.60 -20.88 13.31
C GLU A 59 -2.68 -20.84 11.77
N LEU A 60 -2.63 -19.65 11.16
CA LEU A 60 -2.60 -19.48 9.71
C LEU A 60 -1.35 -20.11 9.07
N LYS A 61 -0.18 -19.89 9.67
CA LYS A 61 1.08 -20.52 9.23
C LYS A 61 1.06 -22.04 9.39
N ALA A 62 0.47 -22.55 10.48
CA ALA A 62 0.33 -23.99 10.71
C ALA A 62 -0.62 -24.65 9.69
N CYS A 63 -1.61 -23.91 9.19
CA CYS A 63 -2.47 -24.33 8.08
C CYS A 63 -1.78 -24.25 6.71
N GLY A 64 -0.50 -23.84 6.66
CA GLY A 64 0.28 -23.74 5.44
C GLY A 64 0.17 -22.39 4.74
N TYR A 65 -0.60 -21.42 5.23
CA TYR A 65 -0.68 -20.10 4.59
C TYR A 65 0.59 -19.28 4.88
N LEU A 66 1.65 -19.54 4.12
CA LEU A 66 2.86 -18.73 4.11
C LEU A 66 2.84 -17.79 2.90
N GLU A 67 3.18 -16.52 3.15
CA GLU A 67 3.34 -15.52 2.09
C GLU A 67 4.37 -15.94 1.03
N THR A 68 5.39 -16.71 1.43
CA THR A 68 6.40 -17.26 0.52
C THR A 68 5.85 -18.29 -0.46
N GLU A 69 4.77 -18.99 -0.12
CA GLU A 69 4.16 -19.95 -1.03
C GLU A 69 3.51 -19.24 -2.22
N LEU A 70 2.89 -18.09 -1.98
CA LEU A 70 2.29 -17.27 -3.03
C LEU A 70 3.37 -16.77 -4.01
N GLN A 71 4.47 -16.23 -3.49
CA GLN A 71 5.59 -15.82 -4.34
C GLN A 71 6.15 -17.00 -5.14
N THR A 72 6.32 -18.16 -4.50
CA THR A 72 6.76 -19.38 -5.18
C THR A 72 5.81 -19.80 -6.31
N HIS A 73 4.50 -19.64 -6.13
CA HIS A 73 3.52 -19.98 -7.17
C HIS A 73 3.55 -18.97 -8.32
N ILE A 74 3.74 -17.68 -8.02
CA ILE A 74 3.93 -16.63 -9.03
C ILE A 74 5.18 -16.92 -9.86
N ASP A 75 6.30 -17.24 -9.22
CA ASP A 75 7.56 -17.54 -9.88
C ASP A 75 7.43 -18.77 -10.80
N LYS A 76 6.77 -19.84 -10.33
CA LYS A 76 6.50 -21.04 -11.14
C LYS A 76 5.60 -20.77 -12.34
N LEU A 77 4.62 -19.88 -12.21
CA LEU A 77 3.75 -19.48 -13.33
C LEU A 77 4.55 -18.70 -14.38
N HIS A 78 5.45 -17.81 -13.95
CA HIS A 78 6.34 -17.10 -14.86
C HIS A 78 7.28 -18.06 -15.59
N GLU A 79 7.93 -18.97 -14.87
CA GLU A 79 8.81 -19.99 -15.44
C GLU A 79 8.07 -20.89 -16.45
N TYR A 80 6.86 -21.34 -16.12
CA TYR A 80 6.02 -22.10 -17.04
C TYR A 80 5.68 -21.30 -18.31
N ASN A 81 5.23 -20.05 -18.16
CA ASN A 81 4.88 -19.21 -19.30
C ASN A 81 6.08 -18.92 -20.20
N GLU A 82 7.26 -18.66 -19.63
CA GLU A 82 8.48 -18.44 -20.40
C GLU A 82 8.84 -19.67 -21.26
N ILE A 83 8.81 -20.86 -20.66
CA ILE A 83 9.09 -22.11 -21.38
C ILE A 83 8.02 -22.36 -22.46
N LYS A 84 6.74 -22.14 -22.13
CA LYS A 84 5.62 -22.28 -23.06
C LYS A 84 5.78 -21.35 -24.27
N ASP A 85 6.12 -20.09 -24.04
CA ASP A 85 6.28 -19.08 -25.10
C ASP A 85 7.46 -19.41 -26.02
N VAL A 86 8.60 -19.86 -25.45
CA VAL A 86 9.74 -20.35 -26.24
C VAL A 86 9.33 -21.57 -27.06
N GLY A 87 8.61 -22.53 -26.46
CA GLY A 87 8.10 -23.72 -27.15
C GLY A 87 7.18 -23.37 -28.32
N GLN A 88 6.25 -22.45 -28.12
CA GLN A 88 5.35 -21.97 -29.17
C GLN A 88 6.09 -21.24 -30.29
N MET A 89 7.11 -20.43 -29.96
CA MET A 89 7.97 -19.80 -30.95
C MET A 89 8.67 -20.83 -31.83
N VAL A 90 9.23 -21.88 -31.23
CA VAL A 90 9.89 -22.98 -31.96
C VAL A 90 8.89 -23.74 -32.82
N LEU A 91 7.73 -24.12 -32.27
CA LEU A 91 6.64 -24.77 -33.01
C LEU A 91 6.17 -23.92 -34.21
N GLY A 92 6.06 -22.61 -34.04
CA GLY A 92 5.73 -21.68 -35.11
C GLY A 92 6.77 -21.69 -36.24
N ARG A 93 8.06 -21.75 -35.89
CA ARG A 93 9.14 -21.87 -36.90
C ARG A 93 9.10 -23.20 -37.64
N ILE A 94 8.88 -24.31 -36.92
CA ILE A 94 8.77 -25.64 -37.51
C ILE A 94 7.58 -25.69 -38.47
N ALA A 95 6.43 -25.14 -38.08
CA ALA A 95 5.24 -25.07 -38.92
C ALA A 95 5.50 -24.32 -40.25
N VAL A 96 6.24 -23.21 -40.22
CA VAL A 96 6.64 -22.47 -41.43
C VAL A 96 7.56 -23.31 -42.32
N ILE A 97 8.54 -24.01 -41.76
CA ILE A 97 9.50 -24.82 -42.51
C ILE A 97 8.80 -26.02 -43.16
N GLU A 98 7.93 -26.70 -42.42
CA GLU A 98 7.17 -27.87 -42.90
C GLU A 98 5.98 -27.47 -43.79
N GLY A 99 5.61 -26.19 -43.86
CA GLY A 99 4.47 -25.70 -44.63
C GLY A 99 3.12 -26.19 -44.10
N VAL A 100 3.05 -26.58 -42.84
CA VAL A 100 1.85 -27.10 -42.17
C VAL A 100 1.31 -26.09 -41.17
N GLN A 101 0.07 -26.25 -40.73
CA GLN A 101 -0.49 -25.35 -39.74
C GLN A 101 0.00 -25.72 -38.34
N THR A 102 0.25 -24.72 -37.50
CA THR A 102 0.72 -24.95 -36.12
C THR A 102 -0.21 -25.92 -35.37
N LYS A 103 -1.53 -25.82 -35.57
CA LYS A 103 -2.53 -26.73 -34.96
C LYS A 103 -2.31 -28.22 -35.28
N ASP A 104 -1.71 -28.54 -36.42
CA ASP A 104 -1.42 -29.91 -36.82
C ASP A 104 -0.17 -30.44 -36.10
N LEU A 105 0.79 -29.55 -35.78
CA LEU A 105 1.90 -29.87 -34.88
C LEU A 105 1.43 -30.12 -33.45
N TYR A 106 0.47 -29.32 -32.94
CA TYR A 106 -0.09 -29.56 -31.60
C TYR A 106 -0.64 -30.99 -31.48
N LYS A 107 -1.41 -31.45 -32.48
CA LYS A 107 -1.90 -32.84 -32.52
C LYS A 107 -0.79 -33.87 -32.63
N ARG A 108 0.24 -33.61 -33.46
CA ARG A 108 1.38 -34.52 -33.67
C ARG A 108 2.21 -34.71 -32.39
N TYR A 109 2.43 -33.63 -31.65
CA TYR A 109 3.20 -33.63 -30.40
C TYR A 109 2.35 -33.89 -29.15
N GLY A 110 1.04 -34.13 -29.30
CA GLY A 110 0.15 -34.42 -28.18
C GLY A 110 -0.10 -33.23 -27.25
N LEU A 111 0.00 -32.01 -27.78
CA LEU A 111 -0.18 -30.75 -27.04
C LEU A 111 -1.64 -30.29 -27.12
N ASP A 112 -2.19 -29.80 -26.01
CA ASP A 112 -3.48 -29.09 -26.00
C ASP A 112 -3.27 -27.60 -26.33
N ILE A 113 -4.20 -27.05 -27.11
CA ILE A 113 -4.24 -25.62 -27.46
C ILE A 113 -4.87 -24.80 -26.32
N LYS A 114 -5.58 -25.46 -25.39
CA LYS A 114 -6.28 -24.82 -24.27
C LYS A 114 -5.52 -24.77 -22.95
N ASP A 115 -4.30 -25.32 -22.91
CA ASP A 115 -3.37 -25.19 -21.78
C ASP A 115 -2.75 -23.79 -21.68
#